data_AF-A0A958LJU1-F1
#
_entry.id   AF-A0A958LJU1-F1
#
_cell.length_a   1.000
_cell.length_b   1.000
_cell.length_c   1.000
_cell.angle_alpha   90.00
_cell.angle_beta   90.00
_cell.angle_gamma   90.00
#
_symmetry.space_group_name_H-M   'P 1'
#
loop_
_entity.id
_entity.type
_entity.pdbx_description
1 polymer ?
#
loop_
_entity_poly.entity_id
_entity_poly.type
_entity_poly.pdbx_seq_one_letter_code
_entity_poly.pdbx_strand_id
1 'polypeptide(L)'
;MEYLAEFGVFAGRVIILVAGILVVLAAIALLVSRKQQQRQEHLEVLDLGEKLLTYGNLLKMAIFNKKQWKEEQKKQKEEAKNKEKNPLDRPRVFVLSFDGDVRASQVERLRQEISILLQVAGPSDEVLIRVESPGGMVHGYGLAAAQLMRIRKKSIPLTVAVDKVAA
;
A
#
# COMPACT_ATOMS: atom_id res chain seq x y z
N MET A 1 34.26 -62.87 -0.39
CA MET A 1 33.34 -62.39 0.66
C MET A 1 33.68 -60.97 1.12
N GLU A 2 34.95 -60.56 1.14
CA GLU A 2 35.37 -59.20 1.53
C GLU A 2 34.87 -58.08 0.59
N TYR A 3 34.90 -58.29 -0.73
CA TYR A 3 34.44 -57.29 -1.72
C TYR A 3 32.94 -56.91 -1.59
N LEU A 4 32.08 -57.85 -1.16
CA LEU A 4 30.66 -57.57 -0.93
C LEU A 4 30.46 -56.70 0.33
N ALA A 5 31.29 -56.90 1.35
CA ALA A 5 31.27 -56.09 2.56
C ALA A 5 31.80 -54.67 2.30
N GLU A 6 32.90 -54.53 1.56
CA GLU A 6 33.43 -53.22 1.14
C GLU A 6 32.45 -52.45 0.25
N PHE A 7 31.77 -53.13 -0.68
CA PHE A 7 30.74 -52.53 -1.52
C PHE A 7 29.52 -52.07 -0.70
N GLY A 8 29.10 -52.85 0.29
CA GLY A 8 28.01 -52.47 1.21
C GLY A 8 28.33 -51.21 2.03
N VAL A 9 29.56 -51.10 2.52
CA VAL A 9 30.03 -49.91 3.26
C VAL A 9 30.09 -48.68 2.34
N PHE A 10 30.55 -48.85 1.10
CA PHE A 10 30.58 -47.76 0.11
C PHE A 10 29.16 -47.29 -0.25
N ALA A 11 28.25 -48.21 -0.52
CA ALA A 11 26.85 -47.90 -0.82
C ALA A 11 26.17 -47.16 0.34
N GLY A 12 26.41 -47.58 1.59
CA GLY A 12 25.90 -46.89 2.78
C GLY A 12 26.38 -45.43 2.87
N ARG A 13 27.67 -45.17 2.60
CA ARG A 13 28.23 -43.80 2.60
C ARG A 13 27.61 -42.91 1.54
N VAL A 14 27.36 -43.44 0.33
CA VAL A 14 26.71 -42.68 -0.76
C VAL A 14 25.27 -42.34 -0.39
N ILE A 15 24.51 -43.29 0.18
CA ILE A 15 23.13 -43.05 0.64
C ILE A 15 23.09 -41.96 1.72
N ILE A 16 24.00 -42.01 2.70
CA ILE A 16 24.09 -41.00 3.77
C ILE A 16 24.42 -39.62 3.19
N LEU A 17 25.34 -39.54 2.22
CA LEU A 17 25.72 -38.29 1.57
C LEU A 17 24.55 -37.68 0.78
N VAL A 18 23.83 -38.49 0.01
CA VAL A 18 22.64 -38.03 -0.74
C VAL A 18 21.53 -37.60 0.22
N ALA A 19 21.27 -38.37 1.28
CA ALA A 19 20.30 -38.00 2.31
C ALA A 19 20.67 -36.67 2.98
N GLY A 20 21.95 -36.47 3.31
CA GLY A 20 22.45 -35.21 3.86
C GLY A 20 22.19 -34.01 2.94
N ILE A 21 22.48 -34.15 1.64
CA ILE A 21 22.21 -33.09 0.65
C ILE A 21 20.70 -32.77 0.57
N LEU A 22 19.84 -33.80 0.55
CA LEU A 22 18.40 -33.60 0.51
C LEU A 22 17.87 -32.87 1.76
N VAL A 23 18.39 -33.20 2.94
CA VAL A 23 18.04 -32.50 4.19
C VAL A 23 18.45 -31.04 4.14
N VAL A 24 19.66 -30.74 3.64
CA VAL A 24 20.14 -29.35 3.49
C VAL A 24 19.28 -28.57 2.50
N LEU A 25 18.94 -29.16 1.35
CA LEU A 25 18.07 -28.52 0.36
C LEU A 25 16.65 -28.27 0.90
N ALA A 26 16.08 -29.24 1.63
CA ALA A 26 14.78 -29.08 2.27
C ALA A 26 14.80 -27.96 3.33
N ALA A 27 15.86 -27.88 4.14
CA ALA A 27 16.04 -26.84 5.14
C ALA A 27 16.13 -25.44 4.49
N ILE A 28 16.89 -25.30 3.39
CA ILE A 28 16.99 -24.05 2.63
C ILE A 28 15.64 -23.67 2.03
N ALA A 29 14.92 -24.62 1.42
CA ALA A 29 13.60 -24.37 0.85
C ALA A 29 12.61 -23.86 1.90
N LEU A 30 12.56 -24.49 3.08
CA LEU A 30 11.72 -24.08 4.20
C LEU A 30 12.04 -22.65 4.70
N LEU A 31 13.32 -22.25 4.70
CA LEU A 31 13.72 -20.89 5.09
C LEU A 31 13.31 -19.84 4.05
N VAL A 32 13.44 -20.14 2.75
CA VAL A 32 13.05 -19.23 1.66
C VAL A 32 11.54 -19.04 1.61
N SER A 33 10.76 -20.13 1.75
CA SER A 33 9.30 -20.06 1.76
C SER A 33 8.75 -19.20 2.89
N ARG A 34 9.37 -19.25 4.08
CA ARG A 34 8.96 -18.41 5.22
C ARG A 34 9.22 -16.93 4.97
N LYS A 35 10.36 -16.57 4.36
CA LYS A 35 10.70 -15.17 4.06
C LYS A 35 9.74 -14.53 3.05
N GLN A 36 9.26 -15.31 2.09
CA GLN A 36 8.26 -14.85 1.11
C GLN A 36 6.87 -14.66 1.76
N GLN A 37 6.51 -15.50 2.73
CA GLN A 37 5.24 -15.41 3.46
C GLN A 37 5.25 -14.32 4.56
N GLN A 38 6.43 -13.96 5.07
CA GLN A 38 6.63 -12.90 6.06
C GLN A 38 6.98 -11.54 5.43
N ARG A 39 6.68 -11.34 4.15
CA ARG A 39 6.57 -9.99 3.59
C ARG A 39 5.29 -9.36 4.17
N GLN A 40 5.35 -9.04 5.46
CA GLN A 40 4.27 -8.38 6.17
C GLN A 40 4.11 -7.00 5.53
N GLU A 41 3.03 -6.87 4.78
CA GLU A 41 2.53 -5.65 4.17
C GLU A 41 2.37 -4.59 5.28
N HIS A 42 3.34 -3.69 5.41
CA HIS A 42 3.29 -2.60 6.37
C HIS A 42 2.37 -1.51 5.82
N LEU A 43 1.17 -1.38 6.39
CA LEU A 43 0.27 -0.27 6.09
C LEU A 43 0.55 0.87 7.06
N GLU A 44 1.14 1.94 6.55
CA GLU A 44 1.29 3.20 7.28
C GLU A 44 0.13 4.13 6.88
N VAL A 45 -0.64 4.59 7.87
CA VAL A 45 -1.73 5.54 7.67
C VAL A 45 -1.32 6.88 8.28
N LEU A 46 -1.21 7.90 7.44
CA LEU A 46 -0.85 9.25 7.85
C LEU A 46 -2.07 10.17 7.80
N ASP A 47 -2.43 10.79 8.93
CA ASP A 47 -3.45 11.84 8.95
C ASP A 47 -2.82 13.18 8.50
N LEU A 48 -3.16 13.60 7.28
CA LEU A 48 -2.72 14.88 6.73
C LEU A 48 -3.61 16.05 7.18
N GLY A 49 -4.78 15.77 7.75
CA GLY A 49 -5.80 16.76 8.09
C GLY A 49 -5.33 17.75 9.13
N GLU A 50 -4.68 17.29 10.21
CA GLU A 50 -4.25 18.19 11.30
C GLU A 50 -3.23 19.25 10.85
N LYS A 51 -2.24 18.83 10.04
CA LYS A 51 -1.22 19.74 9.51
C LYS A 51 -1.85 20.77 8.58
N LEU A 52 -2.70 20.34 7.66
CA LEU A 52 -3.39 21.22 6.71
C LEU A 52 -4.33 22.20 7.42
N LEU A 53 -5.07 21.75 8.44
CA LEU A 53 -5.92 22.63 9.26
C LEU A 53 -5.09 23.70 9.97
N THR A 54 -3.93 23.31 10.52
CA THR A 54 -3.03 24.24 11.20
C THR A 54 -2.53 25.34 10.25
N TYR A 55 -2.01 24.97 9.08
CA TYR A 55 -1.54 25.94 8.09
C TYR A 55 -2.67 26.80 7.53
N GLY A 56 -3.83 26.21 7.26
CA GLY A 56 -5.02 26.94 6.83
C GLY A 56 -5.47 27.97 7.86
N ASN A 57 -5.39 27.65 9.15
CA ASN A 57 -5.72 28.58 10.23
C ASN A 57 -4.73 29.74 10.31
N LEU A 58 -3.43 29.50 10.12
CA LEU A 58 -2.43 30.58 10.07
C LEU A 58 -2.68 31.54 8.90
N LEU A 59 -2.98 31.01 7.73
CA LEU A 59 -3.36 31.82 6.55
C LEU A 59 -4.62 32.63 6.81
N LYS A 60 -5.67 32.01 7.37
CA LYS A 60 -6.91 32.70 7.73
C LYS A 60 -6.67 33.80 8.76
N MET A 61 -5.78 33.62 9.74
CA MET A 61 -5.43 34.67 10.69
C MET A 61 -4.78 35.89 10.01
N ALA A 62 -3.99 35.68 8.96
CA ALA A 62 -3.35 36.76 8.21
C ALA A 62 -4.33 37.52 7.29
N ILE A 63 -5.37 36.85 6.78
CA ILE A 63 -6.30 37.41 5.79
C ILE A 63 -7.60 37.93 6.43
N PHE A 64 -8.11 37.26 7.47
CA PHE A 64 -9.44 37.55 8.03
C PHE A 64 -9.41 38.68 9.06
N ASN A 65 -10.48 39.47 9.07
CA ASN A 65 -10.71 40.43 10.16
C ASN A 65 -11.21 39.70 11.44
N LYS A 66 -11.20 40.42 12.57
CA LYS A 66 -11.59 39.87 13.89
C LYS A 66 -13.00 39.25 13.93
N LYS A 67 -13.93 39.74 13.10
CA LYS A 67 -15.31 39.22 13.05
C LYS A 67 -15.35 37.91 12.26
N GLN A 68 -14.74 37.87 11.08
CA GLN A 68 -14.62 36.67 10.23
C GLN A 68 -13.87 35.55 10.95
N TRP A 69 -12.78 35.87 11.65
CA TRP A 69 -12.02 34.89 12.42
C TRP A 69 -12.84 34.26 13.55
N LYS A 70 -13.67 35.05 14.25
CA LYS A 70 -14.57 34.54 15.30
C LYS A 70 -15.66 33.64 14.73
N GLU A 71 -16.18 33.95 13.55
CA GLU A 71 -17.19 33.12 12.88
C GLU A 71 -16.61 31.78 12.43
N GLU A 72 -15.42 31.81 11.82
CA GLU A 72 -14.69 30.62 11.41
C GLU A 72 -14.38 29.69 12.59
N GLN A 73 -13.95 30.24 13.72
CA GLN A 73 -13.68 29.46 14.93
C GLN A 73 -14.94 28.82 15.53
N LYS A 74 -16.11 29.46 15.38
CA LYS A 74 -17.37 28.85 15.78
C LYS A 74 -17.72 27.67 14.88
N LYS A 75 -17.61 27.84 13.55
CA LYS A 75 -17.84 26.76 12.58
C LYS A 75 -16.93 25.56 12.83
N GLN A 76 -15.62 25.78 13.04
CA GLN A 76 -14.68 24.70 13.33
C GLN A 76 -15.02 23.96 14.63
N LYS A 77 -15.48 24.65 15.66
CA LYS A 77 -15.94 24.00 16.91
C LYS A 77 -17.20 23.18 16.72
N GLU A 78 -18.15 23.65 15.91
CA GLU A 78 -19.36 22.90 15.57
C GLU A 78 -19.03 21.66 14.74
N GLU A 79 -18.16 21.79 13.73
CA GLU A 79 -17.65 20.67 12.95
C GLU A 79 -16.90 19.66 13.81
N ALA A 80 -16.04 20.10 14.75
CA ALA A 80 -15.33 19.21 15.66
C ALA A 80 -16.29 18.40 16.56
N LYS A 81 -17.34 19.04 17.09
CA LYS A 81 -18.37 18.33 17.86
C LYS A 81 -19.16 17.34 17.00
N ASN A 82 -19.37 17.65 15.72
CA ASN A 82 -20.05 16.75 14.81
C ASN A 82 -19.16 15.55 14.42
N LYS A 83 -17.84 15.77 14.31
CA LYS A 83 -16.84 14.71 14.09
C LYS A 83 -16.85 13.64 15.19
N GLU A 84 -17.01 14.05 16.45
CA GLU A 84 -17.08 13.10 17.59
C GLU A 84 -18.36 12.26 17.58
N LYS A 85 -19.47 12.81 17.07
CA LYS A 85 -20.77 12.12 17.07
C LYS A 85 -20.89 11.08 15.96
N ASN A 86 -20.45 11.42 14.74
CA ASN A 86 -20.57 10.55 13.56
C ASN A 86 -19.22 10.39 12.84
N PRO A 87 -18.26 9.63 13.40
CA PRO A 87 -16.93 9.47 12.81
C PRO A 87 -16.92 8.74 11.45
N LEU A 88 -17.94 7.91 11.18
CA LEU A 88 -18.05 7.09 9.97
C LEU A 88 -18.75 7.79 8.79
N ASP A 89 -19.46 8.88 9.02
CA ASP A 89 -20.35 9.51 8.02
C ASP A 89 -19.73 10.79 7.41
N ARG A 90 -18.43 10.98 7.63
CA ARG A 90 -17.70 12.13 7.11
C ARG A 90 -17.11 11.82 5.74
N PRO A 91 -17.20 12.73 4.75
CA PRO A 91 -16.46 12.59 3.51
C PRO A 91 -14.96 12.65 3.81
N ARG A 92 -14.22 11.63 3.37
CA ARG A 92 -12.75 11.54 3.51
C ARG A 92 -12.12 11.53 2.13
N VAL A 93 -10.94 12.13 2.03
CA VAL A 93 -10.09 12.00 0.84
C VAL A 93 -8.96 11.05 1.19
N PHE A 94 -8.92 9.90 0.53
CA PHE A 94 -7.82 8.95 0.63
C PHE A 94 -6.75 9.29 -0.39
N VAL A 95 -5.52 9.54 0.08
CA VAL A 95 -4.39 9.87 -0.81
C VAL A 95 -3.49 8.65 -0.95
N LEU A 96 -3.36 8.15 -2.18
CA LEU A 96 -2.41 7.08 -2.54
C LEU A 96 -1.27 7.67 -3.36
N SER A 97 -0.04 7.20 -3.13
CA SER A 97 1.13 7.58 -3.94
C SER A 97 1.55 6.39 -4.79
N PHE A 98 1.58 6.58 -6.11
CA PHE A 98 2.06 5.61 -7.07
C PHE A 98 3.31 6.14 -7.75
N ASP A 99 4.45 5.61 -7.31
CA ASP A 99 5.76 5.85 -7.92
C ASP A 99 6.07 4.66 -8.84
N GLY A 100 5.84 4.86 -10.13
CA GLY A 100 6.00 3.87 -11.17
C GLY A 100 7.42 3.87 -11.73
N ASP A 101 7.96 2.68 -11.98
CA ASP A 101 9.22 2.47 -12.69
C ASP A 101 8.99 1.76 -14.03
N VAL A 102 10.04 1.61 -14.83
CA VAL A 102 9.94 0.98 -16.16
C VAL A 102 9.36 -0.45 -16.09
N ARG A 103 9.51 -1.12 -14.94
CA ARG A 103 9.05 -2.50 -14.69
C ARG A 103 7.66 -2.58 -14.08
N ALA A 104 7.02 -1.45 -13.77
CA ALA A 104 5.75 -1.37 -13.05
C ALA A 104 5.77 -2.16 -11.71
N SER A 105 6.89 -2.11 -10.99
CA SER A 105 7.14 -2.92 -9.79
C SER A 105 6.20 -2.59 -8.62
N GLN A 106 5.67 -1.37 -8.56
CA GLN A 106 4.75 -0.91 -7.52
C GLN A 106 3.28 -1.27 -7.77
N VAL A 107 2.92 -1.91 -8.88
CA VAL A 107 1.52 -2.25 -9.19
C VAL A 107 0.95 -3.26 -8.19
N GLU A 108 1.79 -4.17 -7.69
CA GLU A 108 1.42 -5.13 -6.66
C GLU A 108 0.95 -4.44 -5.37
N ARG A 109 1.73 -3.44 -4.94
CA ARG A 109 1.44 -2.60 -3.78
C ARG A 109 0.17 -1.79 -4.00
N LEU A 110 0.04 -1.13 -5.15
CA LEU A 110 -1.15 -0.37 -5.50
C LEU A 110 -2.41 -1.26 -5.45
N ARG A 111 -2.34 -2.51 -5.93
CA ARG A 111 -3.45 -3.47 -5.84
C ARG A 111 -3.86 -3.72 -4.39
N GLN A 112 -2.89 -3.91 -3.50
CA GLN A 112 -3.16 -4.18 -2.08
C GLN A 112 -3.74 -2.96 -1.38
N GLU A 113 -3.15 -1.78 -1.57
CA GLU A 113 -3.65 -0.51 -1.03
C GLU A 113 -5.09 -0.26 -1.46
N ILE A 114 -5.40 -0.43 -2.75
CA ILE A 114 -6.77 -0.31 -3.27
C ILE A 114 -7.69 -1.37 -2.65
N SER A 115 -7.22 -2.60 -2.46
CA SER A 115 -8.05 -3.67 -1.86
C SER A 115 -8.40 -3.36 -0.41
N ILE A 116 -7.47 -2.78 0.35
CA ILE A 116 -7.68 -2.32 1.73
C ILE A 116 -8.63 -1.11 1.74
N LEU A 117 -8.37 -0.11 0.89
CA LEU A 117 -9.20 1.09 0.76
C LEU A 117 -10.65 0.73 0.47
N LEU A 118 -10.89 -0.20 -0.46
CA LEU A 118 -12.24 -0.62 -0.83
C LEU A 118 -12.99 -1.36 0.29
N GLN A 119 -12.35 -1.78 1.38
CA GLN A 119 -13.03 -2.32 2.56
C GLN A 119 -13.67 -1.23 3.43
N VAL A 120 -13.12 -0.02 3.41
CA VAL A 120 -13.50 1.07 4.33
C VAL A 120 -14.09 2.29 3.65
N ALA A 121 -13.84 2.47 2.35
CA ALA A 121 -14.31 3.61 1.58
C ALA A 121 -15.81 3.49 1.29
N GLY A 122 -16.55 4.54 1.66
CA GLY A 122 -17.96 4.73 1.36
C GLY A 122 -18.20 5.56 0.08
N PRO A 123 -19.46 5.73 -0.32
CA PRO A 123 -19.84 6.49 -1.52
C PRO A 123 -19.56 8.00 -1.41
N SER A 124 -19.47 8.52 -0.19
CA SER A 124 -19.16 9.94 0.10
C SER A 124 -17.65 10.23 0.17
N ASP A 125 -16.81 9.20 0.11
CA ASP A 125 -15.36 9.35 0.15
C ASP A 125 -14.81 9.60 -1.27
N GLU A 126 -13.63 10.20 -1.36
CA GLU A 126 -12.90 10.42 -2.61
C GLU A 126 -11.51 9.77 -2.53
N VAL A 127 -10.99 9.32 -3.67
CA VAL A 127 -9.60 8.83 -3.78
C VAL A 127 -8.81 9.77 -4.67
N LEU A 128 -7.71 10.30 -4.13
CA LEU A 128 -6.69 11.03 -4.86
C LEU A 128 -5.47 10.12 -5.05
N ILE A 129 -5.06 9.91 -6.29
CA ILE A 129 -3.85 9.17 -6.61
C ILE A 129 -2.83 10.12 -7.17
N ARG A 130 -1.71 10.25 -6.46
CA ARG A 130 -0.54 10.98 -6.91
C ARG A 130 0.36 10.05 -7.70
N VAL A 131 0.50 10.32 -8.99
CA VAL A 131 1.28 9.53 -9.93
C VAL A 131 2.59 10.24 -10.24
N GLU A 132 3.68 9.51 -10.07
CA GLU A 132 4.99 9.83 -10.63
C GLU A 132 5.46 8.59 -11.38
N SER A 133 5.53 8.64 -12.71
CA SER A 133 5.97 7.53 -13.51
C SER A 133 6.57 8.02 -14.83
N PRO A 134 7.79 7.56 -15.20
CA PRO A 134 8.38 7.83 -16.50
C PRO A 134 7.80 6.94 -17.62
N GLY A 135 6.78 6.14 -17.33
CA GLY A 135 6.26 5.10 -18.22
C GLY A 135 7.09 3.82 -18.18
N GLY A 136 6.87 2.92 -19.15
CA GLY A 136 7.59 1.65 -19.22
C GLY A 136 6.83 0.54 -19.94
N MET A 137 7.00 -0.70 -19.46
CA MET A 137 6.38 -1.88 -20.08
C MET A 137 4.84 -1.82 -19.99
N VAL A 138 4.18 -1.85 -21.15
CA VAL A 138 2.73 -1.69 -21.32
C VAL A 138 1.89 -2.66 -20.46
N HIS A 139 2.33 -3.91 -20.33
CA HIS A 139 1.56 -4.93 -19.60
C HIS A 139 1.44 -4.63 -18.10
N GLY A 140 2.48 -4.09 -17.47
CA GLY A 140 2.45 -3.77 -16.05
C GLY A 140 1.50 -2.60 -15.73
N TYR A 141 1.54 -1.56 -16.56
CA TYR A 141 0.67 -0.39 -16.40
C TYR A 141 -0.79 -0.67 -16.76
N GLY A 142 -1.06 -1.61 -17.68
CA GLY A 142 -2.42 -2.10 -17.92
C GLY A 142 -3.06 -2.71 -16.66
N LEU A 143 -2.27 -3.44 -15.86
CA LEU A 143 -2.73 -3.96 -14.58
C LEU A 143 -3.00 -2.83 -13.57
N ALA A 144 -2.17 -1.79 -13.54
CA ALA A 144 -2.38 -0.61 -12.70
C ALA A 144 -3.72 0.07 -13.03
N ALA A 145 -3.98 0.32 -14.31
CA ALA A 145 -5.23 0.88 -14.80
C ALA A 145 -6.44 0.01 -14.39
N ALA A 146 -6.32 -1.31 -14.49
CA ALA A 146 -7.36 -2.23 -14.05
C ALA A 146 -7.63 -2.12 -12.53
N GLN A 147 -6.62 -1.81 -11.70
CA GLN A 147 -6.85 -1.53 -10.28
C GLN A 147 -7.62 -0.24 -10.06
N LEU A 148 -7.29 0.82 -10.80
CA LEU A 148 -8.02 2.10 -10.72
C LEU A 148 -9.48 1.96 -11.14
N MET A 149 -9.75 1.10 -12.13
CA MET A 149 -11.12 0.78 -12.53
C MET A 149 -11.95 0.17 -11.40
N ARG A 150 -11.34 -0.54 -10.44
CA ARG A 150 -12.08 -1.11 -9.30
C ARG A 150 -12.66 -0.01 -8.40
N ILE A 151 -11.95 1.10 -8.25
CA ILE A 151 -12.43 2.27 -7.49
C ILE A 151 -13.64 2.88 -8.22
N ARG A 152 -13.49 3.14 -9.52
CA ARG A 152 -14.58 3.69 -10.35
C ARG A 152 -15.81 2.78 -10.40
N LYS A 153 -15.64 1.46 -10.41
CA LYS A 153 -16.74 0.48 -10.36
C LYS A 153 -17.54 0.52 -9.06
N LYS A 154 -16.95 0.98 -7.95
CA LYS A 154 -17.68 1.24 -6.70
C LYS A 154 -18.32 2.63 -6.67
N SER A 155 -18.29 3.38 -7.78
CA SER A 155 -18.79 4.75 -7.87
C SER A 155 -18.13 5.73 -6.89
N ILE A 156 -16.90 5.42 -6.47
CA ILE A 156 -16.09 6.32 -5.63
C ILE A 156 -15.38 7.32 -6.56
N PRO A 157 -15.53 8.63 -6.33
CA PRO A 157 -14.76 9.66 -7.03
C PRO A 157 -13.26 9.35 -7.03
N LEU A 158 -12.65 9.37 -8.21
CA LEU A 158 -11.23 9.08 -8.40
C LEU A 158 -10.57 10.23 -9.16
N THR A 159 -9.68 10.94 -8.47
CA THR A 159 -8.87 12.03 -9.01
C THR A 159 -7.43 11.54 -9.16
N VAL A 160 -6.82 11.79 -10.33
CA VAL A 160 -5.41 11.45 -10.59
C VAL A 160 -4.63 12.76 -10.71
N ALA A 161 -3.64 12.95 -9.84
CA ALA A 161 -2.74 14.09 -9.85
C ALA A 161 -1.35 13.64 -10.32
N VAL A 162 -0.81 14.32 -11.32
CA VAL A 162 0.57 14.10 -11.79
C VAL A 162 1.48 14.95 -10.91
N ASP A 163 2.41 14.32 -10.18
CA ASP A 163 3.38 15.05 -9.34
C ASP A 163 4.48 15.65 -10.24
N LYS A 164 5.23 14.77 -10.90
CA LYS A 164 6.39 15.16 -11.71
C LYS A 164 6.30 14.71 -13.16
N VAL A 165 6.01 13.44 -13.40
CA VAL A 165 5.91 12.84 -14.74
C VAL A 165 4.79 11.81 -14.72
N ALA A 166 4.02 11.72 -15.80
CA ALA A 166 3.09 10.62 -16.05
C ALA A 166 3.03 10.36 -17.56
N ALA A 167 3.77 9.35 -18.02
CA ALA A 167 3.90 8.96 -19.42
C ALA A 167 3.29 7.58 -19.71
#